data_AF-A0A1Q7FGJ0-F1
#
_entry.id   AF-A0A1Q7FGJ0-F1
#
_cell.length_a   1.000
_cell.length_b   1.000
_cell.length_c   1.000
_cell.angle_alpha   90.00
_cell.angle_beta   90.00
_cell.angle_gamma   90.00
#
_symmetry.space_group_name_H-M   'P 1'
#
loop_
_entity.id
_entity.type
_entity.pdbx_description
1 polymer ?
#
loop_
_entity_poly.entity_id
_entity_poly.type
_entity_poly.pdbx_seq_one_letter_code
_entity_poly.pdbx_strand_id
1 'polypeptide(L)'
;MHRAVLVGGVATAVAVAGYIAYQQINRPAFALEVDATKDTTDIGIMYRIRTTNVGTHQLTGIIVELGTNDIQEKSFLDPGQSYYFYPDPETQVSTVKVRTNEGIEIESDYRSPTKVLGLPGAGR
;
A
#
# COMPACT_ATOMS: atom_id res chain seq x y z
N MET A 1 2.18 -25.62 -38.82
CA MET A 1 1.84 -24.42 -38.02
C MET A 1 1.67 -24.72 -36.51
N HIS A 2 1.05 -25.84 -36.10
CA HIS A 2 0.85 -26.13 -34.66
C HIS A 2 2.10 -26.30 -33.80
N ARG A 3 3.19 -26.89 -34.33
CA ARG A 3 4.46 -27.04 -33.59
C ARG A 3 5.15 -25.71 -33.30
N ALA A 4 5.11 -24.76 -34.23
CA ALA A 4 5.69 -23.43 -34.04
C ALA A 4 4.89 -22.59 -33.02
N VAL A 5 3.56 -22.73 -33.02
CA VAL A 5 2.68 -22.10 -32.01
C VAL A 5 2.92 -22.69 -30.61
N LEU A 6 3.11 -24.01 -30.50
CA LEU A 6 3.46 -24.68 -29.24
C LEU A 6 4.83 -24.24 -28.70
N VAL A 7 5.86 -24.17 -29.55
CA VAL A 7 7.22 -23.76 -29.15
C VAL A 7 7.24 -22.28 -28.75
N GLY A 8 6.56 -21.40 -29.49
CA GLY A 8 6.42 -19.97 -29.14
C GLY A 8 5.65 -19.74 -27.84
N GLY A 9 4.59 -20.52 -27.61
CA GLY A 9 3.82 -20.48 -26.36
C GLY A 9 4.63 -20.90 -25.14
N VAL A 10 5.40 -22.00 -25.23
CA VAL A 10 6.26 -22.47 -24.13
C VAL A 10 7.37 -21.46 -23.82
N ALA A 11 8.04 -20.91 -24.84
CA ALA A 11 9.08 -19.90 -24.63
C ALA A 11 8.56 -18.65 -23.92
N THR A 12 7.35 -18.20 -24.28
CA THR A 12 6.70 -17.05 -23.63
C THR A 12 6.36 -17.35 -22.17
N ALA A 13 5.80 -18.54 -21.88
CA ALA A 13 5.48 -18.93 -20.52
C ALA A 13 6.72 -19.00 -19.62
N VAL A 14 7.83 -19.55 -20.14
CA VAL A 14 9.11 -19.61 -19.42
C VAL A 14 9.66 -18.21 -19.15
N ALA A 15 9.59 -17.29 -20.12
CA ALA A 15 10.03 -15.91 -19.93
C ALA A 15 9.20 -15.17 -18.86
N VAL A 16 7.87 -15.34 -18.87
CA VAL A 16 6.99 -14.74 -17.85
C VAL A 16 7.28 -15.31 -16.46
N ALA A 17 7.42 -16.63 -16.34
CA ALA A 17 7.76 -17.28 -15.08
C ALA A 17 9.13 -16.83 -14.55
N GLY A 18 10.14 -16.75 -15.43
CA GLY A 18 11.46 -16.24 -15.11
C GLY A 18 11.44 -14.79 -14.65
N TYR A 19 10.64 -13.94 -15.28
CA TYR A 19 10.46 -12.54 -14.89
C TYR A 19 9.82 -12.40 -13.50
N ILE A 20 8.77 -13.18 -13.21
CA ILE A 20 8.12 -13.20 -11.89
C ILE A 20 9.12 -13.67 -10.82
N ALA A 21 9.89 -14.73 -11.09
CA ALA A 21 10.90 -15.24 -10.16
C ALA A 21 12.01 -14.20 -9.91
N TYR A 22 12.48 -13.52 -10.95
CA TYR A 22 13.46 -12.45 -10.84
C TYR A 22 12.95 -11.29 -9.97
N GLN A 23 11.69 -10.88 -10.15
CA GLN A 23 11.08 -9.87 -9.28
C GLN A 23 11.03 -10.33 -7.83
N GLN A 24 10.64 -11.59 -7.58
CA GLN A 24 10.54 -12.14 -6.23
C GLN A 24 11.90 -12.16 -5.50
N ILE A 25 12.97 -12.55 -6.20
CA ILE A 25 14.33 -12.65 -5.65
C ILE A 25 14.90 -11.27 -5.32
N ASN A 26 14.59 -10.26 -6.15
CA ASN A 26 15.11 -8.91 -5.98
C ASN A 26 14.22 -7.99 -5.14
N ARG A 27 13.24 -8.54 -4.41
CA ARG A 27 12.44 -7.73 -3.49
C ARG A 27 13.34 -7.20 -2.36
N PRO A 28 13.21 -5.92 -1.99
CA PRO A 28 13.98 -5.37 -0.88
C PRO A 28 13.69 -6.12 0.43
N ALA A 29 14.69 -6.23 1.30
CA ALA A 29 14.55 -6.85 2.61
C ALA A 29 13.50 -6.12 3.44
N PHE A 30 13.64 -4.80 3.53
CA PHE A 30 12.75 -3.90 4.25
C PHE A 30 12.14 -2.93 3.26
N ALA A 31 10.81 -2.88 3.19
CA ALA A 31 10.09 -1.92 2.38
C ALA A 31 8.68 -1.73 2.93
N LEU A 32 8.22 -0.48 2.85
CA LEU A 32 6.91 -0.08 3.35
C LEU A 32 6.17 0.69 2.27
N GLU A 33 4.88 0.42 2.16
CA GLU A 33 3.95 1.19 1.33
C GLU A 33 2.97 1.92 2.25
N VAL A 34 2.77 3.21 1.97
CA VAL A 34 1.82 4.06 2.69
C VAL A 34 0.79 4.58 1.70
N ASP A 35 -0.48 4.29 1.98
CA ASP A 35 -1.62 4.75 1.20
C ASP A 35 -2.54 5.61 2.08
N ALA A 36 -2.34 6.91 2.02
CA ALA A 36 -3.12 7.91 2.76
C ALA A 36 -4.31 8.41 1.93
N THR A 37 -5.52 8.12 2.40
CA THR A 37 -6.76 8.50 1.71
C THR A 37 -7.59 9.49 2.52
N LYS A 38 -8.11 10.52 1.83
CA LYS A 38 -9.07 11.50 2.35
C LYS A 38 -10.33 11.42 1.50
N ASP A 39 -11.37 10.81 2.05
CA ASP A 39 -12.68 10.72 1.41
C ASP A 39 -13.59 11.83 1.92
N THR A 40 -14.18 12.59 1.00
CA THR A 40 -15.16 13.63 1.33
C THR A 40 -16.54 13.12 0.93
N THR A 41 -17.37 12.87 1.93
CA THR A 41 -18.73 12.34 1.80
C THR A 41 -19.75 13.38 2.26
N ASP A 42 -21.03 13.14 1.98
CA ASP A 42 -22.11 14.04 2.40
C ASP A 42 -22.23 14.14 3.94
N ILE A 43 -21.72 13.15 4.67
CA ILE A 43 -21.74 13.06 6.14
C ILE A 43 -20.44 13.54 6.81
N GLY A 44 -19.43 13.93 6.03
CA GLY A 44 -18.16 14.44 6.56
C GLY A 44 -16.93 13.94 5.82
N ILE A 45 -15.76 14.25 6.39
CA ILE A 45 -14.46 13.84 5.86
C ILE A 45 -13.98 12.60 6.63
N MET A 46 -13.63 11.55 5.90
CA MET A 46 -13.07 10.32 6.48
C MET A 46 -11.64 10.13 6.00
N TYR A 47 -10.71 10.02 6.95
CA TYR A 47 -9.31 9.75 6.69
C TYR A 47 -9.01 8.27 6.93
N ARG A 48 -8.15 7.69 6.09
CA ARG A 48 -7.68 6.31 6.26
C ARG A 48 -6.27 6.18 5.73
N ILE A 49 -5.36 5.79 6.60
CA ILE A 49 -3.95 5.63 6.28
C ILE A 49 -3.62 4.16 6.37
N ARG A 50 -3.44 3.50 5.22
CA ARG A 50 -3.02 2.10 5.18
C ARG A 50 -1.51 2.03 5.08
N THR A 51 -0.89 1.34 6.02
CA THR A 51 0.55 1.06 6.01
C THR A 51 0.74 -0.44 5.79
N THR A 52 1.51 -0.82 4.77
CA THR A 52 1.73 -2.23 4.38
C THR A 52 3.21 -2.54 4.31
N ASN A 53 3.65 -3.61 4.97
CA ASN A 53 4.99 -4.13 4.75
C ASN A 53 5.04 -4.87 3.41
N VAL A 54 5.75 -4.31 2.44
CA VAL A 54 5.93 -4.88 1.10
C VAL A 54 7.32 -5.50 0.90
N GLY A 55 8.14 -5.49 1.95
CA GLY A 55 9.44 -6.16 2.02
C GLY A 55 9.32 -7.67 2.27
N THR A 56 10.48 -8.30 2.47
CA THR A 56 10.58 -9.74 2.77
C THR A 56 10.87 -10.05 4.23
N HIS A 57 11.20 -9.02 5.03
CA HIS A 57 11.46 -9.12 6.46
C HIS A 57 10.47 -8.28 7.27
N GLN A 58 10.31 -8.62 8.55
CA GLN A 58 9.47 -7.86 9.48
C GLN A 58 10.00 -6.42 9.64
N LEU A 59 9.09 -5.46 9.71
CA LEU A 59 9.37 -4.07 10.09
C LEU A 59 8.98 -3.86 11.54
N THR A 60 9.75 -3.04 12.26
CA THR A 60 9.55 -2.79 13.70
C THR A 60 9.54 -1.29 14.01
N GLY A 61 8.89 -0.93 15.12
CA GLY A 61 8.83 0.46 15.59
C GLY A 61 8.23 1.39 14.55
N ILE A 62 7.07 1.03 13.98
CA ILE A 62 6.40 1.88 13.00
C ILE A 62 5.78 3.06 13.75
N ILE A 63 6.30 4.25 13.48
CA ILE A 63 5.79 5.52 14.01
C ILE A 63 5.13 6.26 12.85
N VAL A 64 3.88 6.69 13.04
CA VAL A 64 3.08 7.41 12.06
C VAL A 64 2.68 8.76 12.64
N GLU A 65 3.16 9.84 12.03
CA GLU A 65 2.76 11.21 12.32
C GLU A 65 1.65 11.60 11.33
N LEU A 66 0.44 11.82 11.84
CA LEU A 66 -0.78 12.09 11.04
C LEU A 66 -1.12 13.58 10.95
N GLY A 67 -0.44 14.41 11.73
CA GLY A 67 -0.68 15.84 11.81
C GLY A 67 -0.03 16.43 13.06
N THR A 68 -0.38 17.67 13.38
CA THR A 68 0.17 18.34 14.56
C THR A 68 -0.25 17.60 15.83
N ASN A 69 0.72 17.02 16.55
CA ASN A 69 0.55 16.26 17.80
C ASN A 69 -0.23 14.93 17.70
N ASP A 70 -0.48 14.42 16.50
CA ASP A 70 -1.11 13.09 16.32
C ASP A 70 -0.06 12.09 15.87
N ILE A 71 0.51 11.39 16.85
CA ILE A 71 1.56 10.39 16.65
C ILE A 71 1.01 9.05 17.13
N GLN A 72 0.99 8.07 16.23
CA GLN A 72 0.50 6.73 16.49
C GLN A 72 1.58 5.71 16.20
N GLU A 73 1.56 4.61 16.93
CA GLU A 73 2.61 3.60 16.85
C GLU A 73 2.06 2.20 16.61
N LYS A 74 2.85 1.40 15.90
CA LYS A 74 2.64 -0.03 15.74
C LYS A 74 3.97 -0.75 15.97
N SER A 75 3.98 -1.72 16.88
CA SER A 75 5.21 -2.39 17.29
C SER A 75 5.91 -3.11 16.14
N PHE A 76 5.16 -3.79 15.27
CA PHE A 76 5.70 -4.48 14.10
C PHE A 76 4.64 -4.72 13.00
N LEU A 77 5.14 -4.98 11.78
CA LEU A 77 4.38 -5.49 10.63
C LEU A 77 5.16 -6.63 9.96
N ASP A 78 4.54 -7.81 9.87
CA ASP A 78 5.09 -8.95 9.13
C ASP A 78 5.02 -8.73 7.61
N PRO A 79 5.84 -9.42 6.80
CA PRO A 79 5.79 -9.32 5.34
C PRO A 79 4.37 -9.55 4.80
N GLY A 80 3.86 -8.59 4.02
CA GLY A 80 2.50 -8.60 3.47
C GLY A 80 1.40 -8.15 4.42
N GLN A 81 1.71 -7.86 5.68
CA GLN A 81 0.73 -7.36 6.64
C GLN A 81 0.44 -5.87 6.41
N SER A 82 -0.83 -5.51 6.55
CA SER A 82 -1.28 -4.11 6.56
C SER A 82 -1.87 -3.72 7.92
N TYR A 83 -1.77 -2.44 8.24
CA TYR A 83 -2.46 -1.82 9.37
C TYR A 83 -3.04 -0.47 8.96
N TYR A 84 -4.14 -0.08 9.60
CA TYR A 84 -4.84 1.17 9.33
C TYR A 84 -4.70 2.12 10.52
N PHE A 85 -4.26 3.35 10.24
CA PHE A 85 -4.25 4.44 11.18
C PHE A 85 -5.35 5.45 10.81
N TYR A 86 -5.86 6.13 11.82
CA TYR A 86 -6.95 7.09 11.72
C TYR A 86 -6.59 8.31 12.56
N PRO A 87 -6.55 9.51 11.99
CA PRO A 87 -6.28 10.72 12.75
C PRO A 87 -7.39 10.95 13.79
N ASP A 88 -7.02 11.53 14.93
CA ASP A 88 -7.98 11.99 15.91
C ASP A 88 -8.88 13.10 15.31
N PRO A 89 -10.12 13.27 15.81
CA PRO A 89 -11.07 14.24 15.25
C PRO A 89 -10.59 15.69 15.26
N GLU A 90 -9.70 16.05 16.18
CA GLU A 90 -9.15 17.40 16.35
C GLU A 90 -7.84 17.62 15.58
N THR A 91 -7.29 16.56 14.97
CA THR A 91 -6.01 16.61 14.27
C THR A 91 -6.07 17.51 13.04
N GLN A 92 -5.17 18.50 12.99
CA GLN A 92 -4.91 19.26 11.77
C GLN A 92 -4.07 18.43 10.81
N VAL A 93 -4.77 17.68 9.96
CA VAL A 93 -4.22 16.76 8.97
C VAL A 93 -3.60 17.52 7.80
N SER A 94 -2.36 17.18 7.45
CA SER A 94 -1.62 17.75 6.31
C SER A 94 -0.96 16.66 5.47
N THR A 95 0.20 16.19 5.87
CA THR A 95 0.89 15.02 5.31
C THR A 95 1.03 13.93 6.34
N VAL A 96 1.16 12.69 5.87
CA VAL A 96 1.45 11.53 6.72
C VAL A 96 2.95 11.27 6.64
N LYS A 97 3.62 11.20 7.78
CA LYS A 97 5.02 10.78 7.86
C LYS A 97 5.11 9.45 8.58
N VAL A 98 5.81 8.49 7.99
CA VAL A 98 6.00 7.16 8.56
C VAL A 98 7.48 6.88 8.69
N ARG A 99 7.89 6.41 9.87
CA ARG A 99 9.26 6.02 10.19
C ARG A 99 9.29 4.62 10.78
N THR A 100 10.37 3.88 10.53
CA THR A 100 10.61 2.57 11.14
C THR A 100 12.04 2.46 11.68
N ASN A 101 12.29 1.47 12.55
CA ASN A 101 13.63 1.22 13.10
C ASN A 101 14.66 0.81 12.03
N GLU A 102 14.19 0.27 10.91
CA GLU A 102 15.02 -0.17 9.78
C GLU A 102 15.46 1.01 8.89
N GLY A 103 15.14 2.25 9.29
CA GLY A 103 15.58 3.47 8.61
C GLY A 103 14.70 3.87 7.42
N ILE A 104 13.50 3.30 7.30
CA ILE A 104 12.51 3.74 6.31
C ILE A 104 11.90 5.05 6.80
N GLU A 105 11.87 6.06 5.92
CA GLU A 105 11.16 7.32 6.12
C GLU A 105 10.34 7.62 4.85
N ILE A 106 9.03 7.71 5.01
CA ILE A 106 8.07 7.95 3.92
C ILE A 106 7.20 9.14 4.30
N GLU A 107 7.08 10.10 3.40
CA GLU A 107 6.09 11.16 3.48
C GLU A 107 5.06 10.96 2.36
N SER A 108 3.77 10.97 2.72
CA SER A 108 2.66 10.78 1.79
C SER A 108 1.63 11.87 1.95
N ASP A 109 1.26 12.48 0.84
CA ASP A 109 0.08 13.33 0.75
C ASP A 109 -1.20 12.49 0.82
N TYR A 110 -2.28 13.08 1.32
CA TYR A 110 -3.60 12.46 1.22
C TYR A 110 -4.13 12.56 -0.20
N ARG A 111 -4.49 11.43 -0.78
CA ARG A 111 -5.22 11.37 -2.05
C ARG A 111 -6.71 11.15 -1.83
N SER A 112 -7.53 11.60 -2.77
CA SER A 112 -8.93 11.16 -2.81
C SER A 112 -9.01 9.70 -3.27
N PRO A 113 -9.98 8.91 -2.77
CA PRO A 113 -10.26 7.61 -3.33
C PRO A 113 -10.61 7.73 -4.81
N THR A 114 -10.15 6.79 -5.62
CA THR A 114 -10.62 6.68 -6.99
C THR A 114 -12.09 6.33 -6.95
N LYS A 115 -12.97 7.32 -7.20
CA LYS A 115 -14.40 7.09 -7.31
C LYS A 115 -14.64 6.22 -8.54
N VAL A 116 -14.92 4.94 -8.32
CA VAL A 116 -15.47 4.09 -9.39
C VAL A 116 -16.88 4.60 -9.62
N LEU A 117 -17.10 5.24 -10.76
CA LEU A 117 -18.43 5.62 -11.20
C LEU A 117 -19.27 4.34 -11.20
N GLY A 118 -20.20 4.21 -10.26
CA GLY A 118 -21.10 3.08 -10.23
C GLY A 118 -21.83 3.01 -11.56
N LEU A 119 -21.84 1.83 -12.20
CA LEU A 119 -22.77 1.57 -13.30
C LEU A 119 -24.18 1.79 -12.74
N PRO A 120 -24.97 2.74 -13.27
CA PRO A 120 -26.36 2.87 -12.86
C PRO A 120 -27.10 1.61 -13.32
N GLY A 121 -27.65 0.86 -12.36
CA GLY A 121 -28.61 -0.22 -12.66
C GLY A 121 -28.18 -1.61 -12.21
N ALA A 122 -28.32 -1.89 -10.91
CA ALA A 122 -28.66 -3.22 -10.42
C ALA A 122 -29.73 -3.11 -9.32
N GLY A 123 -30.71 -2.22 -9.54
CA GLY A 123 -31.98 -2.24 -8.84
C GLY A 123 -33.02 -2.81 -9.80
N ARG A 124 -33.33 -4.10 -9.65
CA ARG A 124 -34.61 -4.68 -10.06
C ARG A 124 -35.29 -5.21 -8.82
#